data_AF-A0A940KS18-F1
#
_entry.id   AF-A0A940KS18-F1
#
_cell.length_a   1.000
_cell.length_b   1.000
_cell.length_c   1.000
_cell.angle_alpha   90.00
_cell.angle_beta   90.00
_cell.angle_gamma   90.00
#
_symmetry.space_group_name_H-M   'P 1'
#
loop_
_entity.id
_entity.type
_entity.pdbx_description
1 polymer ?
#
loop_
_entity_poly.entity_id
_entity_poly.type
_entity_poly.pdbx_seq_one_letter_code
_entity_poly.pdbx_strand_id
1 'polypeptide(L)'
;MANKKSPKKKPAEKKKSPRPAIKNGKVEVKHMMAMKQGRHDFNFERIVLEKYSVFERTFEIAMWKEKELNQLLFTAAEIKNGHREELHQFHVKYKVKDTELPLKELPGYKEFPATIKSWIDTYANSTVNHIKEFLWAQFGAAIDMVKNAIALWPEEAWESDRRFFYNAYHTVVLLEYYLSDPSKKFNATLPFTIEEDHNAPADLIGDMVPDEIYSKSRVLAYVDQLREKCKSHISSLSDRNIASRWVEKYGDMDYARLEILLYNMRHVQHHAAQLNILLRQKINKSPKWVFRAEDKLPGF
;
A
#
# COMPACT_ATOMS: atom_id res chain seq x y z
N MET A 1 -72.95 -8.37 -26.15
CA MET A 1 -72.17 -9.01 -27.24
C MET A 1 -70.70 -8.62 -27.11
N ALA A 2 -69.85 -9.64 -26.97
CA ALA A 2 -68.39 -9.75 -27.11
C ALA A 2 -67.47 -8.52 -26.88
N ASN A 3 -66.77 -8.54 -25.73
CA ASN A 3 -65.60 -7.74 -25.41
C ASN A 3 -64.33 -8.40 -26.02
N LYS A 4 -63.72 -7.81 -27.06
CA LYS A 4 -62.50 -8.33 -27.70
C LYS A 4 -61.26 -7.90 -26.89
N LYS A 5 -60.75 -8.81 -26.05
CA LYS A 5 -59.42 -8.70 -25.43
C LYS A 5 -58.33 -8.97 -26.47
N SER A 6 -57.40 -8.04 -26.59
CA SER A 6 -56.14 -8.17 -27.33
C SER A 6 -55.22 -9.23 -26.66
N PRO A 7 -54.43 -10.00 -27.42
CA PRO A 7 -53.64 -11.08 -26.85
C PRO A 7 -52.40 -10.53 -26.13
N LYS A 8 -52.29 -10.81 -24.84
CA LYS A 8 -51.06 -10.60 -24.04
C LYS A 8 -49.92 -11.45 -24.63
N LYS A 9 -48.86 -10.81 -25.11
CA LYS A 9 -47.58 -11.48 -25.44
C LYS A 9 -47.04 -12.14 -24.18
N LYS A 10 -46.82 -13.46 -24.21
CA LYS A 10 -46.07 -14.20 -23.18
C LYS A 10 -44.63 -13.67 -23.12
N PRO A 11 -44.01 -13.51 -21.94
CA PRO A 11 -42.60 -13.20 -21.86
C PRO A 11 -41.80 -14.41 -22.36
N ALA A 12 -40.77 -14.16 -23.17
CA ALA A 12 -39.85 -15.19 -23.63
C ALA A 12 -39.12 -15.82 -22.43
N GLU A 13 -39.19 -17.15 -22.31
CA GLU A 13 -38.37 -17.94 -21.40
C GLU A 13 -36.88 -17.71 -21.70
N LYS A 14 -36.16 -17.06 -20.78
CA LYS A 14 -34.70 -17.08 -20.78
C LYS A 14 -34.25 -18.52 -20.52
N LYS A 15 -33.74 -19.19 -21.56
CA LYS A 15 -33.00 -20.46 -21.42
C LYS A 15 -31.90 -20.27 -20.39
N LYS A 16 -32.03 -20.92 -19.22
CA LYS A 16 -30.95 -21.01 -18.23
C LYS A 16 -29.79 -21.76 -18.88
N SER A 17 -28.62 -21.12 -18.95
CA SER A 17 -27.36 -21.80 -19.26
C SER A 17 -27.13 -22.91 -18.23
N PRO A 18 -26.65 -24.11 -18.61
CA PRO A 18 -26.39 -25.16 -17.64
C PRO A 18 -25.30 -24.70 -16.66
N ARG A 19 -25.54 -24.85 -15.35
CA ARG A 19 -24.47 -24.78 -14.35
C ARG A 19 -23.56 -25.99 -14.57
N PRO A 20 -22.23 -25.84 -14.65
CA PRO A 20 -21.35 -26.98 -14.63
C PRO A 20 -21.42 -27.66 -13.26
N ALA A 21 -21.62 -28.97 -13.27
CA ALA A 21 -21.51 -29.81 -12.08
C ALA A 21 -20.04 -29.85 -11.65
N ILE A 22 -19.77 -29.45 -10.40
CA ILE A 22 -18.45 -29.60 -9.79
C ILE A 22 -18.34 -31.05 -9.34
N LYS A 23 -17.59 -31.86 -10.09
CA LYS A 23 -17.08 -33.15 -9.63
C LYS A 23 -15.55 -33.08 -9.64
N ASN A 24 -14.99 -33.26 -8.45
CA ASN A 24 -13.60 -33.59 -8.13
C ASN A 24 -12.54 -32.63 -8.67
N GLY A 25 -11.97 -31.84 -7.76
CA GLY A 25 -10.99 -30.80 -8.02
C GLY A 25 -9.86 -31.23 -8.96
N LYS A 26 -9.85 -30.59 -10.14
CA LYS A 26 -8.70 -30.27 -11.01
C LYS A 26 -9.27 -29.45 -12.18
N VAL A 27 -9.01 -28.14 -12.22
CA VAL A 27 -9.37 -27.31 -13.38
C VAL A 27 -8.12 -27.15 -14.24
N GLU A 28 -8.12 -27.82 -15.39
CA GLU A 28 -7.17 -27.57 -16.48
C GLU A 28 -7.47 -26.21 -17.12
N VAL A 29 -6.43 -25.37 -17.22
CA VAL A 29 -6.47 -24.07 -17.90
C VAL A 29 -6.45 -24.29 -19.41
N LYS A 30 -7.62 -24.54 -20.02
CA LYS A 30 -7.82 -24.45 -21.47
C LYS A 30 -9.22 -23.91 -21.76
N HIS A 31 -9.33 -22.59 -21.88
CA HIS A 31 -10.16 -21.86 -22.86
C HIS A 31 -10.29 -20.38 -22.47
N MET A 32 -9.34 -19.55 -22.91
CA MET A 32 -9.61 -18.14 -23.21
C MET A 32 -8.68 -17.65 -24.33
N MET A 33 -8.69 -18.38 -25.44
CA MET A 33 -8.21 -17.89 -26.74
C MET A 33 -9.29 -18.19 -27.78
N ALA A 34 -10.27 -17.30 -27.86
CA ALA A 34 -11.10 -17.12 -29.05
C ALA A 34 -11.79 -15.76 -28.90
N MET A 35 -11.17 -14.72 -29.46
CA MET A 35 -11.77 -13.50 -30.04
C MET A 35 -10.76 -12.35 -29.99
N LYS A 36 -9.91 -12.25 -31.02
CA LYS A 36 -9.68 -11.05 -31.85
C LYS A 36 -8.43 -11.26 -32.69
N GLN A 37 -8.63 -11.76 -33.91
CA GLN A 37 -7.76 -11.43 -35.03
C GLN A 37 -7.83 -9.91 -35.25
N GLY A 38 -6.71 -9.24 -35.05
CA GLY A 38 -6.58 -7.81 -35.23
C GLY A 38 -5.19 -7.31 -34.86
N ARG A 39 -4.23 -7.49 -35.78
CA ARG A 39 -2.90 -6.85 -35.84
C ARG A 39 -2.07 -6.91 -34.55
N HIS A 40 -1.22 -7.93 -34.47
CA HIS A 40 -0.07 -7.97 -33.56
C HIS A 40 0.91 -6.84 -33.89
N ASP A 41 1.12 -5.94 -32.93
CA ASP A 41 2.20 -4.96 -32.96
C ASP A 41 3.46 -5.59 -32.37
N PHE A 42 4.34 -6.10 -33.25
CA PHE A 42 5.60 -6.76 -32.91
C PHE A 42 6.60 -5.86 -32.14
N ASN A 43 6.29 -4.57 -31.94
CA ASN A 43 7.15 -3.65 -31.20
C ASN A 43 6.96 -3.69 -29.68
N PHE A 44 5.80 -4.12 -29.16
CA PHE A 44 5.56 -4.06 -27.71
C PHE A 44 6.32 -5.15 -26.95
N GLU A 45 6.34 -6.38 -27.45
CA GLU A 45 7.10 -7.48 -26.85
C GLU A 45 8.61 -7.23 -26.92
N ARG A 46 9.11 -6.61 -27.99
CA ARG A 46 10.54 -6.27 -28.11
C ARG A 46 10.98 -5.18 -27.13
N ILE A 47 10.16 -4.15 -26.93
CA ILE A 47 10.45 -3.07 -25.96
C ILE A 47 10.33 -3.58 -24.52
N VAL A 48 9.36 -4.46 -24.24
CA VAL A 48 9.23 -5.09 -22.92
C VAL A 48 10.43 -6.01 -22.65
N LEU A 49 10.85 -6.84 -23.61
CA LEU A 49 12.01 -7.72 -23.44
C LEU A 49 13.35 -6.96 -23.38
N GLU A 50 13.53 -5.89 -24.17
CA GLU A 50 14.73 -5.05 -24.08
C GLU A 50 14.80 -4.33 -22.72
N LYS A 51 13.69 -3.78 -22.21
CA LYS A 51 13.65 -3.12 -20.90
C LYS A 51 13.74 -4.08 -19.71
N TYR A 52 13.16 -5.28 -19.81
CA TYR A 52 13.35 -6.34 -18.82
C TYR A 52 14.80 -6.85 -18.81
N SER A 53 15.47 -6.96 -19.97
CA SER A 53 16.88 -7.38 -20.03
C SER A 53 17.83 -6.34 -19.43
N VAL A 54 17.50 -5.05 -19.53
CA VAL A 54 18.26 -3.97 -18.87
C VAL A 54 17.96 -3.97 -17.37
N PHE A 55 16.71 -4.18 -16.95
CA PHE A 55 16.37 -4.29 -15.53
C PHE A 55 17.03 -5.51 -14.87
N GLU A 56 16.98 -6.69 -15.49
CA GLU A 56 17.65 -7.90 -14.99
C GLU A 56 19.16 -7.73 -14.98
N ARG A 57 19.80 -7.13 -16.00
CA ARG A 57 21.25 -6.87 -15.95
C ARG A 57 21.62 -5.81 -14.93
N THR A 58 20.81 -4.77 -14.74
CA THR A 58 21.09 -3.73 -13.74
C THR A 58 20.85 -4.27 -12.33
N PHE A 59 19.86 -5.14 -12.16
CA PHE A 59 19.53 -5.81 -10.90
C PHE A 59 20.54 -6.92 -10.57
N GLU A 60 20.96 -7.73 -11.55
CA GLU A 60 22.05 -8.69 -11.39
C GLU A 60 23.38 -7.99 -11.12
N ILE A 61 23.70 -6.89 -11.81
CA ILE A 61 24.90 -6.09 -11.51
C ILE A 61 24.80 -5.46 -10.12
N ALA A 62 23.62 -4.98 -9.70
CA ALA A 62 23.40 -4.41 -8.38
C ALA A 62 23.51 -5.47 -7.28
N MET A 63 22.92 -6.65 -7.48
CA MET A 63 22.97 -7.80 -6.55
C MET A 63 24.35 -8.45 -6.51
N TRP A 64 25.05 -8.53 -7.65
CA TRP A 64 26.42 -9.03 -7.74
C TRP A 64 27.38 -8.06 -7.06
N LYS A 65 27.19 -6.75 -7.25
CA LYS A 65 27.92 -5.71 -6.50
C LYS A 65 27.54 -5.64 -5.04
N GLU A 66 26.30 -5.91 -4.65
CA GLU A 66 25.87 -6.00 -3.25
C GLU A 66 26.53 -7.21 -2.58
N LYS A 67 26.68 -8.33 -3.28
CA LYS A 67 27.43 -9.49 -2.80
C LYS A 67 28.92 -9.15 -2.62
N GLU A 68 29.54 -8.48 -3.59
CA GLU A 68 30.92 -7.97 -3.46
C GLU A 68 31.07 -6.91 -2.37
N LEU A 69 30.08 -6.02 -2.20
CA LEU A 69 30.07 -4.95 -1.19
C LEU A 69 29.89 -5.55 0.21
N ASN A 70 29.02 -6.54 0.38
CA ASN A 70 28.86 -7.29 1.62
C ASN A 70 30.11 -8.11 1.93
N GLN A 71 30.80 -8.64 0.92
CA GLN A 71 32.09 -9.30 1.11
C GLN A 71 33.20 -8.31 1.49
N LEU A 72 33.25 -7.14 0.87
CA LEU A 72 34.16 -6.05 1.23
C LEU A 72 33.89 -5.49 2.63
N LEU A 73 32.62 -5.38 3.03
CA LEU A 73 32.21 -4.95 4.38
C LEU A 73 32.55 -6.01 5.43
N PHE A 74 32.39 -7.30 5.10
CA PHE A 74 32.84 -8.42 5.94
C PHE A 74 34.37 -8.41 6.09
N THR A 75 35.12 -8.25 5.00
CA THR A 75 36.58 -8.12 5.03
C THR A 75 37.05 -6.88 5.78
N ALA A 76 36.35 -5.75 5.66
CA ALA A 76 36.65 -4.54 6.43
C ALA A 76 36.39 -4.70 7.94
N ALA A 77 35.37 -5.49 8.32
CA ALA A 77 35.09 -5.85 9.70
C ALA A 77 36.15 -6.81 10.29
N GLU A 78 36.61 -7.79 9.51
CA GLU A 78 37.72 -8.69 9.86
C GLU A 78 39.05 -7.94 10.06
N ILE A 79 39.35 -6.97 9.18
CA ILE A 79 40.53 -6.08 9.29
C ILE A 79 40.49 -5.26 10.58
N LYS A 80 39.31 -4.80 11.01
CA LYS A 80 39.13 -4.07 12.27
C LYS A 80 39.36 -4.96 13.50
N ASN A 81 39.19 -6.27 13.37
CA ASN A 81 39.33 -7.26 14.44
C ASN A 81 40.70 -7.96 14.48
N GLY A 82 41.67 -7.57 13.63
CA GLY A 82 43.09 -7.94 13.80
C GLY A 82 43.55 -9.23 13.11
N HIS A 83 42.72 -9.88 12.29
CA HIS A 83 43.10 -11.09 11.54
C HIS A 83 43.78 -10.72 10.20
N ARG A 84 45.11 -10.53 10.19
CA ARG A 84 45.87 -10.14 8.97
C ARG A 84 46.36 -11.29 8.09
N GLU A 85 46.38 -12.53 8.57
CA GLU A 85 47.10 -13.61 7.87
C GLU A 85 46.34 -14.26 6.70
N GLU A 86 45.01 -14.12 6.62
CA GLU A 86 44.22 -14.74 5.53
C GLU A 86 44.28 -13.96 4.18
N LEU A 87 44.82 -12.74 4.18
CA LEU A 87 44.85 -11.87 3.00
C LEU A 87 45.78 -12.36 1.88
N HIS A 88 46.80 -13.15 2.20
CA HIS A 88 47.73 -13.67 1.19
C HIS A 88 47.11 -14.76 0.30
N GLN A 89 46.12 -15.51 0.79
CA GLN A 89 45.41 -16.48 -0.05
C GLN A 89 44.33 -15.83 -0.92
N PHE A 90 43.77 -14.68 -0.50
CA PHE A 90 42.70 -14.00 -1.22
C PHE A 90 43.19 -13.24 -2.46
N HIS A 91 44.37 -12.60 -2.38
CA HIS A 91 44.98 -11.93 -3.55
C HIS A 91 45.33 -12.89 -4.70
N VAL A 92 45.46 -14.19 -4.43
CA VAL A 92 45.94 -15.17 -5.42
C VAL A 92 44.79 -15.77 -6.26
N LYS A 93 43.52 -15.64 -5.85
CA LYS A 93 42.39 -16.28 -6.56
C LYS A 93 41.72 -15.43 -7.65
N TYR A 94 41.94 -14.12 -7.68
CA TYR A 94 41.36 -13.26 -8.73
C TYR A 94 42.45 -12.69 -9.63
N LYS A 95 43.06 -13.57 -10.43
CA LYS A 95 43.77 -13.15 -11.64
C LYS A 95 42.71 -12.86 -12.70
N VAL A 96 42.23 -11.62 -12.74
CA VAL A 96 41.45 -11.08 -13.85
C VAL A 96 42.31 -11.26 -15.10
N LYS A 97 41.86 -12.08 -16.05
CA LYS A 97 42.52 -12.25 -17.35
C LYS A 97 42.52 -10.90 -18.08
N ASP A 98 43.67 -10.25 -18.11
CA ASP A 98 44.20 -9.38 -19.16
C ASP A 98 43.20 -8.47 -19.89
N THR A 99 42.52 -7.59 -19.15
CA THR A 99 41.97 -6.35 -19.71
C THR A 99 42.15 -5.22 -18.72
N GLU A 100 43.29 -4.53 -18.79
CA GLU A 100 43.43 -3.18 -18.26
C GLU A 100 42.67 -2.22 -19.17
N LEU A 101 41.35 -2.15 -19.00
CA LEU A 101 40.56 -1.04 -19.53
C LEU A 101 40.49 0.03 -18.42
N PRO A 102 41.11 1.20 -18.60
CA PRO A 102 40.94 2.28 -17.64
C PRO A 102 39.45 2.65 -17.57
N LEU A 103 38.89 2.64 -16.36
CA LEU A 103 37.47 2.91 -16.03
C LEU A 103 36.85 4.14 -16.73
N LYS A 104 37.68 5.06 -17.22
CA LYS A 104 37.31 6.29 -17.93
C LYS A 104 36.81 6.08 -19.38
N GLU A 105 37.02 4.91 -19.98
CA GLU A 105 36.69 4.69 -21.40
C GLU A 105 35.38 3.93 -21.64
N LEU A 106 34.65 3.57 -20.59
CA LEU A 106 33.33 2.95 -20.74
C LEU A 106 32.28 3.98 -21.21
N PRO A 107 31.59 3.76 -22.35
CA PRO A 107 30.52 4.65 -22.80
C PRO A 107 29.42 4.72 -21.75
N GLY A 108 29.24 5.89 -21.13
CA GLY A 108 28.26 6.11 -20.06
C GLY A 108 28.84 6.23 -18.64
N TYR A 109 30.17 6.23 -18.47
CA TYR A 109 30.79 6.53 -17.17
C TYR A 109 30.50 7.99 -16.76
N LYS A 110 29.53 8.16 -15.86
CA LYS A 110 29.41 9.39 -15.05
C LYS A 110 30.26 9.21 -13.81
N GLU A 111 31.04 10.25 -13.47
CA GLU A 111 31.95 10.26 -12.31
C GLU A 111 31.29 9.61 -11.09
N PHE A 112 31.91 8.54 -10.60
CA PHE A 112 31.52 7.96 -9.31
C PHE A 112 31.66 9.03 -8.22
N PRO A 113 30.73 9.12 -7.25
CA PRO A 113 30.87 10.05 -6.15
C PRO A 113 32.23 9.86 -5.47
N ALA A 114 32.91 10.97 -5.15
CA ALA A 114 34.32 11.01 -4.74
C ALA A 114 34.70 10.09 -3.54
N THR A 115 33.71 9.52 -2.84
CA THR A 115 33.90 8.45 -1.85
C THR A 115 32.74 7.46 -1.88
N ILE A 116 33.00 6.18 -1.53
CA ILE A 116 31.98 5.14 -1.34
C ILE A 116 30.87 5.61 -0.38
N LYS A 117 31.24 6.40 0.64
CA LYS A 117 30.29 7.01 1.58
C LYS A 117 29.29 7.94 0.89
N SER A 118 29.74 8.81 -0.01
CA SER A 118 28.85 9.72 -0.77
C SER A 118 27.90 8.96 -1.70
N TRP A 119 28.35 7.83 -2.26
CA TRP A 119 27.50 6.97 -3.08
C TRP A 119 26.43 6.25 -2.25
N ILE A 120 26.81 5.66 -1.12
CA ILE A 120 25.87 5.04 -0.16
C ILE A 120 24.85 6.08 0.33
N ASP A 121 25.32 7.25 0.74
CA ASP A 121 24.46 8.33 1.23
C ASP A 121 23.46 8.77 0.13
N THR A 122 23.86 8.82 -1.15
CA THR A 122 22.96 9.18 -2.26
C THR A 122 21.91 8.10 -2.53
N TYR A 123 22.30 6.83 -2.54
CA TYR A 123 21.41 5.72 -2.87
C TYR A 123 20.44 5.38 -1.72
N ALA A 124 20.91 5.42 -0.47
CA ALA A 124 20.06 5.20 0.71
C ALA A 124 18.97 6.28 0.82
N ASN A 125 19.36 7.56 0.67
CA ASN A 125 18.40 8.67 0.64
C ASN A 125 17.39 8.52 -0.51
N SER A 126 17.81 8.03 -1.68
CA SER A 126 16.90 7.76 -2.79
C SER A 126 15.87 6.68 -2.46
N THR A 127 16.27 5.63 -1.74
CA THR A 127 15.38 4.51 -1.37
C THR A 127 14.27 4.95 -0.42
N VAL A 128 14.61 5.63 0.67
CA VAL A 128 13.59 6.10 1.62
C VAL A 128 12.69 7.15 0.99
N ASN A 129 13.21 7.99 0.11
CA ASN A 129 12.41 8.94 -0.66
C ASN A 129 11.36 8.25 -1.55
N HIS A 130 11.73 7.22 -2.31
CA HIS A 130 10.75 6.45 -3.10
C HIS A 130 9.72 5.75 -2.22
N ILE A 131 10.12 5.17 -1.08
CA ILE A 131 9.19 4.56 -0.12
C ILE A 131 8.16 5.60 0.33
N LYS A 132 8.61 6.81 0.69
CA LYS A 132 7.73 7.90 1.12
C LYS A 132 6.73 8.27 0.02
N GLU A 133 7.20 8.48 -1.21
CA GLU A 133 6.35 8.82 -2.35
C GLU A 133 5.28 7.74 -2.61
N PHE A 134 5.69 6.47 -2.70
CA PHE A 134 4.76 5.37 -2.98
C PHE A 134 3.78 5.14 -1.84
N LEU A 135 4.27 5.19 -0.60
CA LEU A 135 3.45 5.06 0.59
C LEU A 135 2.42 6.18 0.65
N TRP A 136 2.82 7.44 0.43
CA TRP A 136 1.88 8.56 0.41
C TRP A 136 0.86 8.42 -0.72
N ALA A 137 1.32 8.09 -1.93
CA ALA A 137 0.44 7.94 -3.08
C ALA A 137 -0.68 6.92 -2.81
N GLN A 138 -0.40 5.83 -2.08
CA GLN A 138 -1.41 4.81 -1.79
C GLN A 138 -2.17 5.05 -0.48
N PHE A 139 -1.50 5.53 0.56
CA PHE A 139 -2.15 5.77 1.84
C PHE A 139 -3.06 7.01 1.77
N GLY A 140 -2.63 8.11 1.16
CA GLY A 140 -3.49 9.26 0.89
C GLY A 140 -4.72 8.87 0.06
N ALA A 141 -4.55 8.02 -0.96
CA ALA A 141 -5.67 7.51 -1.75
C ALA A 141 -6.67 6.69 -0.92
N ALA A 142 -6.20 5.84 -0.01
CA ALA A 142 -7.06 5.06 0.87
C ALA A 142 -7.88 5.96 1.82
N ILE A 143 -7.26 7.02 2.36
CA ILE A 143 -7.95 8.03 3.17
C ILE A 143 -9.00 8.78 2.32
N ASP A 144 -8.64 9.17 1.09
CA ASP A 144 -9.54 9.83 0.15
C ASP A 144 -10.74 8.93 -0.22
N MET A 145 -10.55 7.61 -0.30
CA MET A 145 -11.64 6.66 -0.50
C MET A 145 -12.62 6.62 0.69
N VAL A 146 -12.11 6.67 1.93
CA VAL A 146 -12.97 6.80 3.13
C VAL A 146 -13.72 8.12 3.12
N LYS A 147 -13.03 9.25 2.86
CA LYS A 147 -13.63 10.58 2.76
C LYS A 147 -14.77 10.61 1.74
N ASN A 148 -14.51 10.09 0.54
CA ASN A 148 -15.49 10.04 -0.54
C ASN A 148 -16.70 9.16 -0.19
N ALA A 149 -16.50 8.05 0.52
CA ALA A 149 -17.59 7.20 0.98
C ALA A 149 -18.47 7.92 2.00
N ILE A 150 -17.87 8.59 3.00
CA ILE A 150 -18.58 9.37 4.01
C ILE A 150 -19.37 10.51 3.35
N ALA A 151 -18.74 11.25 2.43
CA ALA A 151 -19.39 12.36 1.73
C ALA A 151 -20.60 11.92 0.89
N LEU A 152 -20.54 10.71 0.30
CA LEU A 152 -21.62 10.17 -0.53
C LEU A 152 -22.79 9.61 0.30
N TRP A 153 -22.62 9.34 1.60
CA TRP A 153 -23.69 8.83 2.44
C TRP A 153 -24.81 9.88 2.63
N PRO A 154 -26.10 9.51 2.48
CA PRO A 154 -27.20 10.46 2.67
C PRO A 154 -27.21 11.06 4.08
N GLU A 155 -27.44 12.37 4.19
CA GLU A 155 -27.44 13.07 5.49
C GLU A 155 -28.54 12.52 6.41
N GLU A 156 -29.72 12.26 5.84
CA GLU A 156 -30.90 11.77 6.54
C GLU A 156 -30.71 10.33 7.08
N ALA A 157 -29.74 9.60 6.50
CA ALA A 157 -29.38 8.25 6.89
C ALA A 157 -28.18 8.21 7.86
N TRP A 158 -27.54 9.34 8.18
CA TRP A 158 -26.31 9.36 8.98
C TRP A 158 -26.55 8.86 10.41
N GLU A 159 -27.59 9.37 11.07
CA GLU A 159 -27.92 8.99 12.46
C GLU A 159 -28.77 7.71 12.54
N SER A 160 -29.61 7.47 11.53
CA SER A 160 -30.59 6.37 11.53
C SER A 160 -30.00 5.03 11.10
N ASP A 161 -28.90 5.03 10.34
CA ASP A 161 -28.18 3.83 9.90
C ASP A 161 -26.82 3.75 10.60
N ARG A 162 -26.88 3.37 11.88
CA ARG A 162 -25.73 3.45 12.79
C ARG A 162 -24.54 2.60 12.35
N ARG A 163 -24.76 1.53 11.60
CA ARG A 163 -23.69 0.67 11.09
C ARG A 163 -22.72 1.43 10.18
N PHE A 164 -23.22 2.31 9.31
CA PHE A 164 -22.34 3.12 8.46
C PHE A 164 -21.54 4.11 9.30
N PHE A 165 -22.21 4.81 10.23
CA PHE A 165 -21.59 5.74 11.15
C PHE A 165 -20.49 5.07 11.99
N TYR A 166 -20.78 3.95 12.65
CA TYR A 166 -19.81 3.24 13.48
C TYR A 166 -18.59 2.76 12.69
N ASN A 167 -18.77 2.32 11.44
CA ASN A 167 -17.67 1.93 10.58
C ASN A 167 -16.78 3.13 10.19
N ALA A 168 -17.40 4.23 9.77
CA ALA A 168 -16.68 5.46 9.47
C ALA A 168 -15.93 5.97 10.71
N TYR A 169 -16.60 6.02 11.86
CA TYR A 169 -16.02 6.43 13.13
C TYR A 169 -14.82 5.57 13.54
N HIS A 170 -15.00 4.25 13.59
CA HIS A 170 -13.94 3.28 13.93
C HIS A 170 -12.70 3.49 13.07
N THR A 171 -12.90 3.62 11.76
CA THR A 171 -11.82 3.81 10.79
C THR A 171 -11.02 5.08 11.08
N VAL A 172 -11.72 6.19 11.34
CA VAL A 172 -11.11 7.51 11.51
C VAL A 172 -10.39 7.62 12.86
N VAL A 173 -10.96 7.06 13.93
CA VAL A 173 -10.32 7.05 15.24
C VAL A 173 -9.06 6.16 15.25
N LEU A 174 -9.12 4.95 14.67
CA LEU A 174 -7.92 4.10 14.60
C LEU A 174 -6.86 4.65 13.63
N LEU A 175 -7.27 5.37 12.57
CA LEU A 175 -6.33 6.13 11.75
C LEU A 175 -5.53 7.12 12.62
N GLU A 176 -6.19 7.88 13.51
CA GLU A 176 -5.48 8.77 14.45
C GLU A 176 -4.58 8.00 15.43
N TYR A 177 -5.10 6.91 15.99
CA TYR A 177 -4.41 6.10 16.98
C TYR A 177 -3.06 5.60 16.46
N TYR A 178 -3.06 4.96 15.29
CA TYR A 178 -1.83 4.44 14.68
C TYR A 178 -0.92 5.54 14.11
N LEU A 179 -1.43 6.77 13.95
CA LEU A 179 -0.62 7.95 13.66
C LEU A 179 -0.10 8.65 14.94
N SER A 180 -0.43 8.16 16.14
CA SER A 180 0.05 8.77 17.38
C SER A 180 1.39 8.18 17.76
N ASP A 181 2.43 9.01 17.77
CA ASP A 181 3.79 8.61 18.10
C ASP A 181 4.43 9.61 19.08
N PRO A 182 4.68 9.20 20.35
CA PRO A 182 4.44 7.87 20.90
C PRO A 182 2.94 7.60 21.13
N SER A 183 2.50 6.36 20.92
CA SER A 183 1.09 5.90 21.06
C SER A 183 0.48 6.24 22.42
N LYS A 184 1.26 6.19 23.50
CA LYS A 184 0.84 6.53 24.87
C LYS A 184 0.31 7.95 25.06
N LYS A 185 0.60 8.86 24.12
CA LYS A 185 0.09 10.24 24.11
C LYS A 185 -1.19 10.39 23.28
N PHE A 186 -1.72 9.30 22.73
CA PHE A 186 -2.98 9.34 22.00
C PHE A 186 -4.09 9.88 22.90
N ASN A 187 -4.81 10.86 22.35
CA ASN A 187 -6.02 11.39 22.91
C ASN A 187 -6.96 11.65 21.73
N ALA A 188 -8.05 10.90 21.65
CA ALA A 188 -8.92 10.91 20.48
C ALA A 188 -9.59 12.28 20.32
N THR A 189 -9.49 12.86 19.13
CA THR A 189 -10.18 14.14 18.83
C THR A 189 -11.71 13.97 18.84
N LEU A 190 -12.19 12.77 18.50
CA LEU A 190 -13.57 12.35 18.70
C LEU A 190 -13.61 11.33 19.84
N PRO A 191 -13.99 11.74 21.06
CA PRO A 191 -14.03 10.86 22.23
C PRO A 191 -14.86 9.58 22.06
N PHE A 192 -14.44 8.54 22.77
CA PHE A 192 -15.16 7.28 22.93
C PHE A 192 -14.93 6.72 24.33
N THR A 193 -15.81 5.78 24.67
CA THR A 193 -15.66 4.89 25.81
C THR A 193 -15.38 3.47 25.29
N ILE A 194 -14.50 2.74 25.98
CA ILE A 194 -14.29 1.31 25.73
C ILE A 194 -15.34 0.54 26.52
N GLU A 195 -16.14 -0.29 25.85
CA GLU A 195 -17.08 -1.21 26.49
C GLU A 195 -16.49 -2.62 26.48
N GLU A 196 -16.20 -3.15 27.66
CA GLU A 196 -15.56 -4.47 27.83
C GLU A 196 -16.58 -5.64 27.80
N ASP A 197 -17.88 -5.36 27.74
CA ASP A 197 -18.95 -6.35 27.94
C ASP A 197 -20.04 -6.35 26.83
N HIS A 198 -21.04 -7.23 26.94
CA HIS A 198 -22.14 -7.45 25.97
C HIS A 198 -23.12 -6.26 25.76
N ASN A 199 -22.84 -5.08 26.30
CA ASN A 199 -23.72 -3.90 26.21
C ASN A 199 -23.45 -3.01 24.98
N ALA A 200 -22.43 -3.34 24.19
CA ALA A 200 -22.14 -2.63 22.95
C ALA A 200 -23.33 -2.68 21.97
N PRO A 201 -23.62 -1.59 21.24
CA PRO A 201 -24.62 -1.59 20.17
C PRO A 201 -24.33 -2.72 19.16
N ALA A 202 -25.37 -3.45 18.72
CA ALA A 202 -25.20 -4.61 17.84
C ALA A 202 -24.51 -4.29 16.49
N ASP A 203 -24.60 -3.05 16.03
CA ASP A 203 -23.96 -2.57 14.80
C ASP A 203 -22.54 -2.01 15.01
N LEU A 204 -22.05 -1.98 16.26
CA LEU A 204 -20.73 -1.47 16.60
C LEU A 204 -19.64 -2.34 15.96
N ILE A 205 -18.53 -1.69 15.60
CA ILE A 205 -17.33 -2.37 15.11
C ILE A 205 -16.24 -2.22 16.17
N GLY A 206 -15.81 -3.35 16.74
CA GLY A 206 -14.89 -3.36 17.86
C GLY A 206 -15.58 -3.02 19.18
N ASP A 207 -14.83 -2.40 20.08
CA ASP A 207 -15.17 -2.10 21.47
C ASP A 207 -15.26 -0.59 21.77
N MET A 208 -14.91 0.27 20.80
CA MET A 208 -14.95 1.73 20.95
C MET A 208 -16.35 2.29 20.68
N VAL A 209 -17.11 2.55 21.75
CA VAL A 209 -18.42 3.19 21.69
C VAL A 209 -18.24 4.71 21.60
N PRO A 210 -18.67 5.39 20.51
CA PRO A 210 -18.62 6.84 20.44
C PRO A 210 -19.45 7.49 21.55
N ASP A 211 -18.92 8.53 22.20
CA ASP A 211 -19.65 9.21 23.28
C ASP A 211 -20.92 9.92 22.77
N GLU A 212 -20.95 10.28 21.49
CA GLU A 212 -22.09 10.83 20.78
C GLU A 212 -22.09 10.41 19.30
N ILE A 213 -23.22 10.59 18.61
CA ILE A 213 -23.26 10.46 17.15
C ILE A 213 -22.73 11.76 16.53
N TYR A 214 -21.43 11.81 16.28
CA TYR A 214 -20.78 12.96 15.65
C TYR A 214 -21.38 13.26 14.27
N SER A 215 -21.63 14.54 13.97
CA SER A 215 -22.19 14.93 12.67
C SER A 215 -21.27 14.54 11.51
N LYS A 216 -21.87 14.30 10.33
CA LYS A 216 -21.13 13.92 9.12
C LYS A 216 -20.07 14.95 8.74
N SER A 217 -20.39 16.24 8.88
CA SER A 217 -19.46 17.34 8.63
C SER A 217 -18.28 17.35 9.61
N ARG A 218 -18.50 17.03 10.88
CA ARG A 218 -17.44 16.94 11.90
C ARG A 218 -16.50 15.77 11.60
N VAL A 219 -17.05 14.61 11.22
CA VAL A 219 -16.22 13.46 10.82
C VAL A 219 -15.42 13.76 9.54
N LEU A 220 -16.02 14.38 8.53
CA LEU A 220 -15.31 14.78 7.30
C LEU A 220 -14.18 15.78 7.56
N ALA A 221 -14.42 16.81 8.37
CA ALA A 221 -13.39 17.79 8.74
C ALA A 221 -12.23 17.11 9.49
N TYR A 222 -12.53 16.12 10.31
CA TYR A 222 -11.51 15.37 11.04
C TYR A 222 -10.71 14.43 10.11
N VAL A 223 -11.34 13.79 9.12
CA VAL A 223 -10.63 13.04 8.07
C VAL A 223 -9.61 13.92 7.36
N ASP A 224 -9.96 15.17 7.04
CA ASP A 224 -9.04 16.12 6.41
C ASP A 224 -7.83 16.44 7.30
N GLN A 225 -8.05 16.63 8.60
CA GLN A 225 -6.95 16.82 9.56
C GLN A 225 -6.03 15.59 9.63
N LEU A 226 -6.62 14.39 9.66
CA LEU A 226 -5.85 13.14 9.72
C LEU A 226 -5.10 12.84 8.44
N ARG A 227 -5.63 13.25 7.28
CA ARG A 227 -4.93 13.17 6.00
C ARG A 227 -3.62 13.98 6.04
N GLU A 228 -3.68 15.22 6.52
CA GLU A 228 -2.48 16.06 6.67
C GLU A 228 -1.53 15.53 7.75
N LYS A 229 -2.07 15.01 8.87
CA LYS A 229 -1.27 14.32 9.89
C LYS A 229 -0.53 13.12 9.29
N CYS A 230 -1.21 12.26 8.55
CA CYS A 230 -0.61 11.11 7.85
C CYS A 230 0.51 11.55 6.90
N LYS A 231 0.22 12.57 6.08
CA LYS A 231 1.19 13.16 5.15
C LYS A 231 2.45 13.66 5.85
N SER A 232 2.29 14.37 6.96
CA SER A 232 3.39 14.87 7.78
C SER A 232 4.21 13.72 8.37
N HIS A 233 3.56 12.68 8.89
CA HIS A 233 4.23 11.48 9.42
C HIS A 233 5.08 10.78 8.36
N ILE A 234 4.54 10.57 7.15
CA ILE A 234 5.27 9.96 6.04
C ILE A 234 6.41 10.87 5.59
N SER A 235 6.17 12.18 5.47
CA SER A 235 7.20 13.18 5.11
C SER A 235 8.38 13.18 6.08
N SER A 236 8.14 12.89 7.37
CA SER A 236 9.15 12.84 8.42
C SER A 236 10.03 11.58 8.41
N LEU A 237 9.69 10.57 7.60
CA LEU A 237 10.50 9.37 7.49
C LEU A 237 11.88 9.69 6.91
N SER A 238 12.90 9.04 7.48
CA SER A 238 14.31 9.12 7.11
C SER A 238 14.99 7.78 7.39
N ASP A 239 16.16 7.55 6.81
CA ASP A 239 17.00 6.36 7.06
C ASP A 239 17.23 6.09 8.55
N ARG A 240 17.24 7.16 9.36
CA ARG A 240 17.50 7.08 10.81
C ARG A 240 16.30 6.63 11.64
N ASN A 241 15.07 6.87 11.16
CA ASN A 241 13.87 6.63 11.95
C ASN A 241 12.93 5.59 11.33
N ILE A 242 13.11 5.21 10.06
CA ILE A 242 12.19 4.30 9.36
C ILE A 242 12.01 2.95 10.07
N ALA A 243 13.07 2.48 10.75
CA ALA A 243 13.09 1.25 11.53
C ALA A 243 12.94 1.47 13.05
N SER A 244 12.86 2.73 13.51
CA SER A 244 12.62 3.01 14.94
C SER A 244 11.27 2.46 15.38
N ARG A 245 11.15 2.11 16.66
CA ARG A 245 10.01 1.37 17.18
C ARG A 245 8.84 2.29 17.47
N TRP A 246 7.68 1.91 16.93
CA TRP A 246 6.38 2.31 17.42
C TRP A 246 5.89 1.21 18.34
N VAL A 247 5.77 1.52 19.64
CA VAL A 247 5.31 0.59 20.66
C VAL A 247 3.98 1.10 21.18
N GLU A 248 2.97 0.25 21.20
CA GLU A 248 1.67 0.52 21.80
C GLU A 248 1.78 0.77 23.31
N LYS A 249 0.83 1.53 23.86
CA LYS A 249 0.81 1.92 25.27
C LYS A 249 0.94 0.71 26.22
N TYR A 250 0.28 -0.39 25.88
CA TYR A 250 0.29 -1.62 26.69
C TYR A 250 1.28 -2.68 26.18
N GLY A 251 1.93 -2.44 25.03
CA GLY A 251 3.01 -3.27 24.51
C GLY A 251 2.58 -4.46 23.64
N ASP A 252 1.28 -4.66 23.39
CA ASP A 252 0.79 -5.77 22.55
C ASP A 252 1.23 -5.61 21.09
N MET A 253 1.32 -4.37 20.60
CA MET A 253 1.86 -4.02 19.29
C MET A 253 3.23 -3.36 19.41
N ASP A 254 4.24 -4.00 18.82
CA ASP A 254 5.59 -3.46 18.64
C ASP A 254 5.98 -3.57 17.17
N TYR A 255 6.07 -2.43 16.47
CA TYR A 255 6.28 -2.35 15.03
C TYR A 255 7.40 -1.36 14.66
N ALA A 256 8.03 -1.57 13.51
CA ALA A 256 8.83 -0.49 12.92
C ALA A 256 7.91 0.66 12.47
N ARG A 257 8.40 1.90 12.46
CA ARG A 257 7.61 3.06 11.99
C ARG A 257 7.04 2.90 10.58
N LEU A 258 7.81 2.36 9.65
CA LEU A 258 7.28 2.06 8.31
C LEU A 258 6.17 1.01 8.36
N GLU A 259 6.35 -0.01 9.20
CA GLU A 259 5.43 -1.15 9.29
C GLU A 259 4.08 -0.75 9.89
N ILE A 260 4.06 0.08 10.94
CA ILE A 260 2.79 0.57 11.51
C ILE A 260 2.03 1.46 10.52
N LEU A 261 2.72 2.23 9.67
CA LEU A 261 2.08 3.01 8.61
C LEU A 261 1.46 2.10 7.54
N LEU A 262 2.15 1.03 7.14
CA LEU A 262 1.60 0.03 6.22
C LEU A 262 0.42 -0.74 6.83
N TYR A 263 0.50 -1.09 8.12
CA TYR A 263 -0.61 -1.68 8.87
C TYR A 263 -1.83 -0.77 8.83
N ASN A 264 -1.64 0.50 9.17
CA ASN A 264 -2.71 1.50 9.19
C ASN A 264 -3.33 1.69 7.80
N MET A 265 -2.52 1.78 6.74
CA MET A 265 -3.00 1.85 5.35
C MET A 265 -3.90 0.65 5.00
N ARG A 266 -3.51 -0.57 5.37
CA ARG A 266 -4.33 -1.78 5.13
C ARG A 266 -5.64 -1.73 5.91
N HIS A 267 -5.61 -1.28 7.17
CA HIS A 267 -6.80 -1.09 7.99
C HIS A 267 -7.76 -0.07 7.36
N VAL A 268 -7.27 1.11 6.95
CA VAL A 268 -8.08 2.14 6.28
C VAL A 268 -8.68 1.59 4.97
N GLN A 269 -7.88 0.90 4.16
CA GLN A 269 -8.36 0.30 2.91
C GLN A 269 -9.42 -0.79 3.14
N HIS A 270 -9.27 -1.59 4.20
CA HIS A 270 -10.23 -2.61 4.58
C HIS A 270 -11.61 -1.98 4.86
N HIS A 271 -11.66 -0.94 5.68
CA HIS A 271 -12.92 -0.29 6.01
C HIS A 271 -13.48 0.58 4.88
N ALA A 272 -12.64 1.18 4.04
CA ALA A 272 -13.08 1.84 2.81
C ALA A 272 -13.90 0.88 1.92
N ALA A 273 -13.48 -0.39 1.82
CA ALA A 273 -14.23 -1.42 1.09
C ALA A 273 -15.57 -1.75 1.77
N GLN A 274 -15.60 -1.86 3.09
CA GLN A 274 -16.84 -2.11 3.84
C GLN A 274 -17.86 -0.96 3.68
N LEU A 275 -17.42 0.30 3.81
CA LEU A 275 -18.26 1.48 3.58
C LEU A 275 -18.85 1.50 2.16
N ASN A 276 -18.05 1.12 1.15
CA ASN A 276 -18.53 1.02 -0.22
C ASN A 276 -19.59 -0.07 -0.43
N ILE A 277 -19.51 -1.17 0.32
CA ILE A 277 -20.57 -2.21 0.30
C ILE A 277 -21.86 -1.64 0.89
N LEU A 278 -21.77 -0.95 2.03
CA LEU A 278 -22.94 -0.32 2.68
C LEU A 278 -23.61 0.72 1.77
N LEU A 279 -22.83 1.57 1.09
CA LEU A 279 -23.34 2.52 0.09
C LEU A 279 -24.10 1.83 -1.05
N ARG A 280 -23.58 0.70 -1.55
CA ARG A 280 -24.26 -0.08 -2.58
C ARG A 280 -25.56 -0.69 -2.07
N GLN A 281 -25.59 -1.15 -0.83
CA GLN A 281 -26.80 -1.71 -0.22
C GLN A 281 -27.87 -0.63 0.03
N LYS A 282 -27.46 0.58 0.45
CA LYS A 282 -28.39 1.66 0.82
C LYS A 282 -28.94 2.42 -0.38
N ILE A 283 -28.06 2.86 -1.28
CA ILE A 283 -28.40 3.79 -2.37
C ILE A 283 -27.97 3.28 -3.75
N ASN A 284 -27.45 2.05 -3.84
CA ASN A 284 -26.93 1.45 -5.07
C ASN A 284 -25.90 2.33 -5.81
N LYS A 285 -25.06 3.04 -5.04
CA LYS A 285 -23.95 3.84 -5.54
C LYS A 285 -22.67 3.49 -4.77
N SER A 286 -21.53 3.83 -5.34
CA SER A 286 -20.25 3.94 -4.63
C SER A 286 -19.43 5.06 -5.26
N PRO A 287 -18.51 5.69 -4.53
CA PRO A 287 -17.53 6.59 -5.14
C PRO A 287 -16.66 5.84 -6.15
N LYS A 288 -15.96 6.62 -6.98
CA LYS A 288 -14.95 6.07 -7.91
C LYS A 288 -13.71 5.64 -7.14
N TRP A 289 -12.97 4.72 -7.72
CA TRP A 289 -11.65 4.32 -7.23
C TRP A 289 -10.68 5.50 -7.26
N VAL A 290 -9.93 5.70 -6.16
CA VAL A 290 -8.85 6.68 -6.10
C VAL A 290 -7.55 5.93 -6.32
N PHE A 291 -6.91 6.15 -7.48
CA PHE A 291 -5.70 5.39 -7.85
C PHE A 291 -4.48 5.82 -7.06
N ARG A 292 -4.35 7.13 -6.81
CA ARG A 292 -3.27 7.78 -6.09
C ARG A 292 -3.81 9.02 -5.40
N ALA A 293 -3.19 9.41 -4.29
CA ALA A 293 -3.38 10.73 -3.69
C ALA A 293 -3.16 11.81 -4.76
N GLU A 294 -4.02 12.83 -4.78
CA GLU A 294 -3.96 13.88 -5.81
C GLU A 294 -2.73 14.78 -5.66
N ASP A 295 -2.33 15.03 -4.42
CA ASP A 295 -1.19 15.84 -4.04
C ASP A 295 0.05 15.00 -3.70
N LYS A 296 1.22 15.62 -3.83
CA LYS A 296 2.51 15.00 -3.52
C LYS A 296 3.03 15.40 -2.14
N LEU A 297 4.01 14.66 -1.65
CA LEU A 297 4.80 15.06 -0.48
C LEU A 297 5.59 16.34 -0.79
N PRO A 298 5.84 17.21 0.21
CA PRO A 298 6.71 18.37 0.02
C PRO A 298 8.11 17.95 -0.43
N GLY A 299 8.64 18.60 -1.48
CA GLY A 299 9.98 18.32 -2.02
C GLY A 299 10.05 17.29 -3.15
N PHE A 300 8.90 16.89 -3.73
CA PHE A 300 8.77 15.92 -4.84
C PHE A 300 7.79 16.38 -5.95
#